data_AF-A0A3C1WQF8-F1
#
_entry.id   AF-A0A3C1WQF8-F1
#
_cell.length_a   1.000
_cell.length_b   1.000
_cell.length_c   1.000
_cell.angle_alpha   90.00
_cell.angle_beta   90.00
_cell.angle_gamma   90.00
#
_symmetry.space_group_name_H-M   'P 1'
#
loop_
_entity.id
_entity.type
_entity.pdbx_description
1 polymer ?
#
loop_
_entity_poly.entity_id
_entity_poly.type
_entity_poly.pdbx_seq_one_letter_code
_entity_poly.pdbx_strand_id
1 'polypeptide(L)'
;MAIFTKSVFYSILFIISGIISSSAQPFTFSGQVTNSRSKLPVAYATLYFSHSQSGTTADSSGRFKIFSNYRNDTLIVSSVGYVKLITMTNSQNRELNISLEPSDYELSEVKIVAGKNPADFLFKKIVEHKKENSKRALESYSYEAYNKLQFDMIDVSEKFQNKKILRPFSFVFEG
;
A
#
# COMPACT_ATOMS: atom_id res chain seq x y z
N MET A 1 31.63 -31.31 -47.09
CA MET A 1 30.88 -31.88 -45.95
C MET A 1 30.61 -30.85 -44.83
N ALA A 2 31.54 -29.94 -44.51
CA ALA A 2 31.39 -28.96 -43.41
C ALA A 2 30.37 -27.82 -43.61
N ILE A 3 29.95 -27.52 -44.84
CA ILE A 3 28.95 -26.46 -45.12
C ILE A 3 27.53 -26.98 -44.80
N PHE A 4 27.28 -28.26 -45.07
CA PHE A 4 26.01 -28.91 -44.78
C PHE A 4 25.73 -29.00 -43.28
N THR A 5 26.75 -29.29 -42.47
CA THR A 5 26.61 -29.36 -41.01
C THR A 5 26.36 -27.99 -40.37
N LYS A 6 26.95 -26.92 -40.92
CA LYS A 6 26.68 -25.54 -40.48
C LYS A 6 25.27 -25.10 -40.81
N SER A 7 24.77 -25.41 -42.01
CA SER A 7 23.39 -25.07 -42.41
C SER A 7 22.34 -25.75 -41.53
N VAL A 8 22.56 -27.04 -41.21
CA VAL A 8 21.71 -27.79 -40.27
C VAL A 8 21.76 -27.18 -38.86
N PHE A 9 22.94 -26.75 -38.40
CA PHE A 9 23.09 -26.08 -37.10
C PHE A 9 22.32 -24.75 -37.02
N TYR A 10 22.39 -23.91 -38.07
CA TYR A 10 21.63 -22.67 -38.12
C TYR A 10 20.11 -22.90 -38.22
N SER A 11 19.66 -23.94 -38.93
CA SER A 11 18.25 -24.33 -38.95
C SER A 11 17.74 -24.80 -37.57
N ILE A 12 18.56 -25.57 -36.83
CA ILE A 12 18.22 -25.98 -35.46
C ILE A 12 18.18 -24.77 -34.52
N LEU A 13 19.13 -23.84 -34.62
CA LEU A 13 19.16 -22.61 -33.82
C LEU A 13 17.93 -21.72 -34.08
N PHE A 14 17.49 -21.62 -35.33
CA PHE A 14 16.29 -20.88 -35.72
C PHE A 14 15.01 -21.51 -35.14
N ILE A 15 14.91 -22.85 -35.14
CA ILE A 15 13.77 -23.56 -34.55
C ILE A 15 13.74 -23.39 -33.02
N ILE A 16 14.88 -23.43 -32.34
CA ILE A 16 14.97 -23.24 -30.88
C ILE A 16 14.59 -21.81 -30.47
N SER A 17 14.95 -20.80 -31.27
CA SER A 17 14.56 -19.40 -31.05
C SER A 17 13.04 -19.19 -31.06
N GLY A 18 12.30 -19.96 -31.88
CA GLY A 18 10.84 -19.87 -31.97
C GLY A 18 10.09 -20.41 -30.75
N ILE A 19 10.69 -21.28 -29.95
CA ILE A 19 10.04 -21.95 -28.80
C ILE A 19 10.00 -21.03 -27.57
N ILE A 20 10.88 -20.04 -27.48
CA ILE A 20 11.07 -19.21 -26.28
C ILE A 20 10.01 -18.09 -26.15
N SER A 21 9.14 -17.93 -27.14
CA SER A 21 8.15 -16.82 -27.20
C SER A 21 6.73 -17.21 -26.75
N SER A 22 6.56 -18.31 -26.00
CA SER A 22 5.25 -18.65 -25.43
C SER A 22 4.93 -17.76 -24.22
N SER A 23 4.45 -16.54 -24.49
CA SER A 23 3.84 -15.70 -23.46
C SER A 23 2.48 -16.26 -23.09
N ALA A 24 2.32 -16.74 -21.85
CA ALA A 24 1.01 -17.12 -21.31
C ALA A 24 0.10 -15.88 -21.28
N GLN A 25 -0.95 -15.86 -22.11
CA GLN A 25 -1.92 -14.77 -22.10
C GLN A 25 -2.81 -14.87 -20.86
N PRO A 26 -2.97 -13.78 -20.09
CA PRO A 26 -3.85 -13.79 -18.93
C PRO A 26 -5.32 -13.94 -19.37
N PHE A 27 -6.08 -14.73 -18.61
CA PHE A 27 -7.52 -14.87 -18.78
C PHE A 27 -8.20 -13.57 -18.37
N THR A 28 -8.96 -12.98 -19.29
CA THR A 28 -9.72 -11.75 -19.02
C THR A 28 -11.16 -12.11 -18.68
N PHE A 29 -11.63 -11.63 -17.54
CA PHE A 29 -13.03 -11.71 -17.12
C PHE A 29 -13.64 -10.31 -17.10
N SER A 30 -14.87 -10.20 -17.55
CA SER A 30 -15.65 -8.96 -17.55
C SER A 30 -17.08 -9.23 -17.13
N GLY A 31 -17.79 -8.20 -16.70
CA GLY A 31 -19.20 -8.34 -16.36
C GLY A 31 -19.70 -7.18 -15.53
N GLN A 32 -20.80 -7.41 -14.81
CA GLN A 32 -21.47 -6.40 -14.01
C GLN A 32 -21.80 -6.91 -12.62
N VAL A 33 -21.62 -6.05 -11.61
CA VAL A 33 -22.04 -6.26 -10.23
C VAL A 33 -23.38 -5.57 -10.01
N THR A 34 -24.36 -6.33 -9.52
CA THR A 34 -25.73 -5.88 -9.28
C THR A 34 -26.19 -6.22 -7.87
N ASN A 35 -27.19 -5.50 -7.38
CA ASN A 35 -27.87 -5.81 -6.15
C ASN A 35 -28.86 -6.96 -6.38
N SER A 36 -28.81 -8.01 -5.56
CA SER A 36 -29.66 -9.19 -5.71
C SER A 36 -31.15 -8.91 -5.54
N ARG A 37 -31.53 -7.96 -4.69
CA ARG A 37 -32.93 -7.57 -4.42
C ARG A 37 -33.43 -6.56 -5.47
N SER A 38 -32.73 -5.44 -5.66
CA SER A 38 -33.21 -4.35 -6.54
C SER A 38 -32.79 -4.48 -8.01
N LYS A 39 -31.85 -5.37 -8.33
CA LYS A 39 -31.22 -5.52 -9.65
C LYS A 39 -30.48 -4.28 -10.16
N LEU A 40 -30.33 -3.25 -9.34
CA LEU A 40 -29.58 -2.04 -9.68
C LEU A 40 -28.07 -2.31 -9.66
N PRO A 41 -27.28 -1.58 -10.48
CA PRO A 41 -25.83 -1.72 -10.49
C PRO A 41 -25.21 -1.30 -9.16
N VAL A 42 -24.20 -2.05 -8.71
CA VAL A 42 -23.40 -1.72 -7.53
C VAL A 42 -22.11 -1.05 -8.01
N ALA A 43 -22.10 0.28 -7.96
CA ALA A 43 -20.94 1.08 -8.33
C ALA A 43 -19.75 0.83 -7.38
N TYR A 44 -18.54 0.92 -7.92
CA TYR A 44 -17.29 0.90 -7.15
C TYR A 44 -17.07 -0.34 -6.26
N ALA A 45 -17.75 -1.45 -6.54
CA ALA A 45 -17.48 -2.73 -5.89
C ALA A 45 -16.02 -3.15 -6.14
N THR A 46 -15.35 -3.65 -5.11
CA THR A 46 -13.99 -4.20 -5.20
C THR A 46 -14.05 -5.67 -5.58
N LEU A 47 -13.25 -6.07 -6.57
CA LEU A 47 -13.13 -7.45 -7.04
C LEU A 47 -11.66 -7.86 -6.99
N TYR A 48 -11.36 -9.05 -6.46
CA TYR A 48 -10.00 -9.56 -6.47
C TYR A 48 -9.96 -11.09 -6.48
N PHE A 49 -8.91 -11.62 -7.10
CA PHE A 49 -8.62 -13.05 -7.11
C PHE A 49 -7.73 -13.43 -5.93
N SER A 50 -8.09 -14.52 -5.24
CA SER A 50 -7.36 -14.97 -4.05
C SER A 50 -5.94 -15.45 -4.37
N HIS A 51 -5.69 -16.05 -5.55
CA HIS A 51 -4.38 -16.60 -5.89
C HIS A 51 -3.65 -15.79 -6.96
N SER A 52 -4.34 -15.24 -7.97
CA SER A 52 -3.71 -14.46 -9.04
C SER A 52 -3.18 -13.09 -8.61
N GLN A 53 -3.45 -12.66 -7.36
CA GLN A 53 -3.12 -11.34 -6.82
C GLN A 53 -3.58 -10.18 -7.71
N SER A 54 -4.56 -10.44 -8.59
CA SER A 54 -5.13 -9.46 -9.48
C SER A 54 -6.40 -8.91 -8.86
N GLY A 55 -6.57 -7.59 -8.89
CA GLY A 55 -7.72 -6.91 -8.35
C GLY A 55 -8.14 -5.74 -9.25
N THR A 56 -9.41 -5.38 -9.17
CA THR A 56 -9.99 -4.25 -9.89
C THR A 56 -11.16 -3.67 -9.11
N THR A 57 -11.65 -2.52 -9.55
CA THR A 57 -12.84 -1.88 -9.01
C THR A 57 -13.85 -1.68 -10.13
N ALA A 58 -15.13 -1.92 -9.85
CA ALA A 58 -16.20 -1.67 -10.80
C ALA A 58 -16.40 -0.17 -11.08
N ASP A 59 -16.88 0.17 -12.27
CA ASP A 59 -17.21 1.54 -12.67
C ASP A 59 -18.52 2.04 -12.00
N SER A 60 -18.95 3.26 -12.33
CA SER A 60 -20.21 3.85 -11.84
C SER A 60 -21.46 3.09 -12.30
N SER A 61 -21.36 2.29 -13.36
CA SER A 61 -22.41 1.40 -13.86
C SER A 61 -22.29 -0.02 -13.31
N GLY A 62 -21.37 -0.27 -12.36
CA GLY A 62 -21.10 -1.59 -11.79
C GLY A 62 -20.37 -2.56 -12.71
N ARG A 63 -19.87 -2.11 -13.87
CA ARG A 63 -19.11 -2.96 -14.80
C ARG A 63 -17.65 -3.07 -14.39
N PHE A 64 -17.04 -4.22 -14.64
CA PHE A 64 -15.64 -4.46 -14.31
C PHE A 64 -14.93 -5.25 -15.41
N LYS A 65 -13.59 -5.17 -15.38
CA LYS A 65 -12.69 -6.02 -16.16
C LYS A 65 -11.49 -6.39 -15.28
N ILE A 66 -11.23 -7.69 -15.14
CA ILE A 66 -10.18 -8.24 -14.29
C ILE A 66 -9.45 -9.36 -15.03
N PHE A 67 -8.16 -9.52 -14.74
CA PHE A 67 -7.32 -10.53 -15.37
C PHE A 67 -6.94 -11.60 -14.34
N SER A 68 -6.72 -12.83 -14.78
CA SER A 68 -6.14 -13.89 -13.96
C SER A 68 -5.13 -14.69 -14.77
N ASN A 69 -4.02 -15.05 -14.13
CA ASN A 69 -3.02 -15.95 -14.69
C ASN A 69 -3.40 -17.42 -14.52
N TYR A 70 -4.45 -17.72 -13.76
CA TYR A 70 -4.94 -19.07 -13.50
C TYR A 70 -6.19 -19.37 -14.32
N ARG A 71 -6.31 -20.63 -14.75
CA ARG A 71 -7.48 -21.13 -15.49
C ARG A 71 -8.77 -21.04 -14.66
N ASN A 72 -8.66 -21.40 -13.38
CA ASN A 72 -9.73 -21.32 -12.39
C ASN A 72 -9.14 -20.66 -11.14
N ASP A 73 -9.84 -19.71 -10.55
CA ASP A 73 -9.42 -19.05 -9.31
C ASP A 73 -10.65 -18.64 -8.49
N THR A 74 -10.45 -18.32 -7.23
CA THR A 74 -11.49 -17.80 -6.34
C THR A 74 -11.58 -16.29 -6.50
N LEU A 75 -12.67 -15.82 -7.09
CA LEU A 75 -13.03 -14.41 -7.17
C LEU A 75 -13.78 -14.01 -5.91
N ILE A 76 -13.32 -12.94 -5.27
CA ILE A 76 -13.93 -12.34 -4.10
C ILE A 76 -14.43 -10.95 -4.50
N VAL A 77 -15.69 -10.65 -4.16
CA VAL A 77 -16.33 -9.37 -4.45
C VAL A 77 -16.90 -8.78 -3.17
N SER A 78 -16.61 -7.51 -2.93
CA SER A 78 -17.07 -6.78 -1.76
C SER A 78 -17.45 -5.34 -2.09
N SER A 79 -18.49 -4.85 -1.43
CA SER A 79 -18.88 -3.44 -1.44
C SER A 79 -19.46 -3.06 -0.08
N VAL A 80 -19.41 -1.77 0.26
CA VAL A 80 -19.96 -1.26 1.53
C VAL A 80 -21.47 -1.45 1.54
N GLY A 81 -22.02 -2.01 2.62
CA GLY A 81 -23.45 -2.32 2.74
C GLY A 81 -23.88 -3.59 2.03
N TYR A 82 -22.95 -4.45 1.61
CA TYR A 82 -23.23 -5.75 0.98
C TYR A 82 -22.47 -6.89 1.64
N VAL A 83 -23.05 -8.08 1.62
CA VAL A 83 -22.38 -9.32 2.03
C VAL A 83 -21.30 -9.67 1.00
N LYS A 84 -20.10 -10.00 1.50
CA LYS A 84 -18.97 -10.42 0.65
C LYS A 84 -19.33 -11.70 -0.08
N LEU A 85 -19.16 -11.72 -1.40
CA LEU A 85 -19.34 -12.90 -2.23
C LEU A 85 -17.98 -13.56 -2.52
N ILE A 86 -17.94 -14.88 -2.40
CA ILE A 86 -16.78 -15.70 -2.74
C ILE A 86 -17.25 -16.75 -3.76
N THR A 87 -16.67 -16.77 -4.95
CA THR A 87 -17.07 -17.69 -6.03
C THR A 87 -15.88 -18.15 -6.86
N MET A 88 -15.97 -19.34 -7.43
CA MET A 88 -14.92 -19.88 -8.30
C MET A 88 -15.19 -19.49 -9.76
N THR A 89 -14.20 -18.91 -10.43
CA THR A 89 -14.29 -18.61 -11.86
C THR A 89 -13.79 -19.78 -12.70
N ASN A 90 -14.31 -19.87 -13.92
CA ASN A 90 -13.87 -20.85 -14.92
C ASN A 90 -13.46 -20.10 -16.20
N SER A 91 -12.26 -20.34 -16.69
CA SER A 91 -11.72 -19.82 -17.97
C SER A 91 -12.64 -19.90 -19.19
N GLN A 92 -13.60 -20.83 -19.21
CA GLN A 92 -14.57 -20.97 -20.29
C GLN A 92 -15.64 -19.89 -20.25
N ASN A 93 -16.03 -19.43 -19.05
CA ASN A 93 -16.99 -18.35 -18.88
C ASN A 93 -16.28 -17.06 -18.48
N ARG A 94 -16.03 -16.20 -19.48
CA ARG A 94 -15.37 -14.91 -19.30
C ARG A 94 -16.33 -13.77 -18.96
N GLU A 95 -17.64 -14.00 -19.07
CA GLU A 95 -18.67 -13.01 -18.77
C GLU A 95 -19.39 -13.37 -17.45
N LEU A 96 -19.20 -12.54 -16.42
CA LEU A 96 -19.63 -12.83 -15.06
C LEU A 96 -20.71 -11.85 -14.61
N ASN A 97 -21.93 -12.34 -14.43
CA ASN A 97 -23.02 -11.58 -13.82
C ASN A 97 -23.00 -11.83 -12.31
N ILE A 98 -22.56 -10.83 -11.55
CA ILE A 98 -22.35 -10.93 -10.11
C ILE A 98 -23.50 -10.22 -9.40
N SER A 99 -24.13 -10.91 -8.45
CA SER A 99 -25.22 -10.35 -7.65
C SER A 99 -24.84 -10.37 -6.17
N LEU A 100 -24.78 -9.19 -5.56
CA LEU A 100 -24.45 -9.02 -4.14
C LEU A 100 -25.73 -8.92 -3.30
N GLU A 101 -25.72 -9.56 -2.14
CA GLU A 101 -26.79 -9.41 -1.16
C GLU A 101 -26.58 -8.16 -0.32
N PRO A 102 -27.57 -7.26 -0.20
CA PRO A 102 -27.51 -6.16 0.75
C PRO A 102 -27.29 -6.70 2.16
N SER A 103 -26.33 -6.12 2.86
CA SER A 103 -26.07 -6.49 4.24
C SER A 103 -26.97 -5.68 5.15
N ASP A 104 -27.81 -6.38 5.92
CA ASP A 104 -28.68 -5.75 6.92
C ASP A 104 -27.91 -5.38 8.22
N TYR A 105 -26.59 -5.09 8.14
CA TYR A 105 -25.82 -4.66 9.30
C TYR A 105 -26.31 -3.27 9.74
N GLU A 106 -27.03 -3.23 10.87
CA GLU A 106 -27.20 -2.01 11.64
C GLU A 106 -25.80 -1.55 12.09
N LEU A 107 -25.26 -0.52 11.41
CA LEU A 107 -24.07 0.16 11.89
C LEU A 107 -24.40 0.72 13.27
N SER A 108 -23.63 0.33 14.28
CA SER A 108 -23.79 0.89 15.62
C SER A 108 -23.66 2.40 15.53
N GLU A 109 -24.65 3.11 16.05
CA GLU A 109 -24.69 4.57 16.06
C GLU A 109 -23.40 5.11 16.69
N VAL A 110 -22.62 5.85 15.91
CA VAL A 110 -21.45 6.57 16.43
C VAL A 110 -21.96 7.83 17.11
N LYS A 111 -22.15 7.78 18.42
CA LYS A 111 -22.44 8.99 19.21
C LYS A 111 -21.21 9.87 19.31
N ILE A 112 -21.19 10.94 18.51
CA ILE A 112 -20.21 12.03 18.67
C ILE A 112 -20.68 12.90 19.83
N VAL A 113 -20.25 12.55 21.05
CA VAL A 113 -20.55 13.35 22.24
C VAL A 113 -19.60 14.55 22.25
N ALA A 114 -20.15 15.76 22.09
CA ALA A 114 -19.40 16.99 22.29
C ALA A 114 -18.95 17.07 23.77
N GLY A 115 -17.64 17.23 23.99
CA GLY A 115 -17.08 17.39 25.35
C GLY A 115 -15.70 16.76 25.56
N LYS A 116 -15.31 15.77 24.75
CA LYS A 116 -13.94 15.25 24.70
C LYS A 116 -13.28 15.64 23.40
N ASN A 117 -12.12 16.28 23.47
CA ASN A 117 -11.32 16.53 22.29
C ASN A 117 -10.86 15.18 21.71
N PRO A 118 -11.18 14.83 20.45
CA PRO A 118 -10.74 13.58 19.85
C PRO A 118 -9.21 13.39 19.89
N ALA A 119 -8.47 14.50 19.92
CA ALA A 119 -7.03 14.50 20.10
C ALA A 119 -6.60 13.86 21.42
N ASP A 120 -7.35 14.02 22.51
CA ASP A 120 -6.98 13.47 23.83
C ASP A 120 -6.94 11.94 23.81
N PHE A 121 -7.88 11.32 23.09
CA PHE A 121 -7.90 9.87 22.90
C PHE A 121 -6.68 9.39 22.10
N LEU A 122 -6.35 10.12 21.03
CA LEU A 122 -5.18 9.82 20.20
C LEU A 122 -3.88 10.01 20.99
N PHE A 123 -3.73 11.11 21.73
CA PHE A 123 -2.57 11.37 22.59
C PHE A 123 -2.42 10.31 23.66
N LYS A 124 -3.51 9.89 24.30
CA LYS A 124 -3.48 8.81 25.29
C LYS A 124 -2.97 7.50 24.65
N LYS A 125 -3.48 7.11 23.48
CA LYS A 125 -2.98 5.93 22.75
C LYS A 125 -1.51 6.05 22.35
N ILE A 126 -1.08 7.23 21.88
CA ILE A 126 0.31 7.49 21.50
C ILE A 126 1.23 7.34 22.72
N VAL A 127 0.84 7.86 23.89
CA VAL A 127 1.60 7.73 25.14
C VAL A 127 1.65 6.28 25.60
N GLU A 128 0.51 5.57 25.59
CA GLU A 128 0.41 4.16 25.98
C GLU A 128 1.35 3.27 25.14
N HIS A 129 1.39 3.48 23.82
CA HIS A 129 2.22 2.68 22.90
C HIS A 129 3.57 3.35 22.58
N LYS A 130 4.01 4.36 23.35
CA LYS A 130 5.25 5.12 23.07
C LYS A 130 6.49 4.25 23.08
N LYS A 131 6.52 3.21 23.93
CA LYS A 131 7.62 2.25 24.02
C LYS A 131 7.66 1.34 22.78
N GLU A 132 6.51 0.84 22.37
CA GLU A 132 6.35 -0.05 21.20
C GLU A 132 6.61 0.68 19.88
N ASN A 133 6.16 1.93 19.77
CA ASN A 133 6.41 2.80 18.62
C ASN A 133 7.82 3.43 18.64
N SER A 134 8.67 3.08 19.61
CA SER A 134 10.00 3.67 19.71
C SER A 134 10.93 3.08 18.66
N LYS A 135 11.51 3.93 17.81
CA LYS A 135 12.56 3.56 16.85
C LYS A 135 13.82 2.97 17.52
N ARG A 136 13.95 3.12 18.85
CA ARG A 136 15.02 2.49 19.65
C ARG A 136 14.88 0.96 19.76
N ALA A 137 13.71 0.41 19.43
CA ALA A 137 13.50 -1.04 19.34
C ALA A 137 14.01 -1.65 18.02
N LEU A 138 14.44 -0.81 17.06
CA LEU A 138 14.99 -1.26 15.78
C LEU A 138 16.52 -1.33 15.89
N GLU A 139 17.09 -2.54 15.77
CA GLU A 139 18.54 -2.78 15.87
C GLU A 139 19.38 -1.96 14.86
N SER A 140 18.78 -1.48 13.77
CA SER A 140 19.45 -0.78 12.67
C SER A 140 19.23 0.75 12.64
N TYR A 141 18.65 1.36 13.69
CA TYR A 141 18.36 2.79 13.69
C TYR A 141 19.57 3.63 14.15
N SER A 142 20.18 4.38 13.23
CA SER A 142 21.22 5.38 13.49
C SER A 142 20.76 6.78 13.08
N TYR A 143 21.16 7.79 13.84
CA TYR A 143 20.89 9.21 13.55
C TYR A 143 22.03 10.09 14.10
N GLU A 144 22.42 11.11 13.34
CA GLU A 144 23.38 12.12 13.79
C GLU A 144 22.65 13.32 14.41
N ALA A 145 22.87 13.53 15.71
CA ALA A 145 22.33 14.64 16.48
C ALA A 145 23.27 15.85 16.42
N TYR A 146 22.95 16.86 15.61
CA TYR A 146 23.65 18.15 15.71
C TYR A 146 23.02 19.01 16.81
N ASN A 147 23.66 19.06 17.98
CA ASN A 147 23.28 19.95 19.06
C ASN A 147 24.07 21.25 18.96
N LYS A 148 23.39 22.36 18.64
CA LYS A 148 23.97 23.71 18.70
C LYS A 148 23.54 24.39 19.99
N LEU A 149 24.48 24.63 20.90
CA LEU A 149 24.27 25.47 22.07
C LEU A 149 24.69 26.90 21.71
N GLN A 150 23.77 27.86 21.85
CA GLN A 150 24.03 29.28 21.65
C GLN A 150 23.81 30.03 22.97
N PHE A 151 24.78 30.85 23.35
CA PHE A 151 24.73 31.69 24.54
C PHE A 151 24.89 33.14 24.11
N ASP A 152 23.83 33.92 24.27
CA ASP A 152 23.84 35.36 24.01
C ASP A 152 23.97 36.07 25.37
N MET A 153 25.03 36.85 25.55
CA MET A 153 25.29 37.61 26.78
C MET A 153 25.32 39.11 26.45
N ILE A 154 24.58 39.91 27.22
CA ILE A 154 24.55 41.37 27.10
C ILE A 154 25.10 41.93 28.42
N ASP A 155 26.03 42.88 28.32
CA ASP A 155 26.67 43.57 29.46
C ASP A 155 27.49 42.65 30.39
N VAL A 156 28.52 42.03 29.81
CA VAL A 156 29.40 41.11 30.54
C VAL A 156 30.40 41.91 31.39
N SER A 157 30.25 41.85 32.71
CA SER A 157 31.16 42.55 33.65
C SER A 157 32.64 42.18 33.45
N GLU A 158 33.55 43.15 33.63
CA GLU A 158 35.01 42.94 33.51
C GLU A 158 35.54 41.82 34.43
N LYS A 159 34.92 41.63 35.61
CA LYS A 159 35.26 40.55 36.54
C LYS A 159 34.98 39.16 35.95
N PHE A 160 33.98 39.05 35.08
CA PHE A 160 33.66 37.81 34.38
C PHE A 160 34.63 37.56 33.23
N GLN A 161 34.90 38.58 32.41
CA GLN A 161 35.85 38.52 31.29
C GLN A 161 37.27 38.11 31.74
N ASN A 162 37.71 38.57 32.92
CA ASN A 162 39.03 38.29 33.47
C ASN A 162 39.19 36.92 34.16
N LYS A 163 38.18 36.03 34.09
CA LYS A 163 38.31 34.69 34.67
C LYS A 163 39.27 33.84 33.84
N LYS A 164 40.17 33.11 34.53
CA LYS A 164 41.17 32.21 33.90
C LYS A 164 40.57 31.21 32.90
N ILE A 165 39.33 30.78 33.11
CA ILE A 165 38.61 29.84 32.24
C ILE A 165 38.21 30.42 30.88
N LEU A 166 38.11 31.75 30.77
CA LEU A 166 37.72 32.44 29.53
C LEU A 166 38.90 32.93 28.70
N ARG A 167 40.15 32.73 29.17
CA ARG A 167 41.36 33.15 28.44
C ARG A 167 41.44 32.63 27.00
N PRO A 168 41.05 31.38 26.66
CA PRO A 168 41.04 30.91 25.28
C PRO A 168 39.97 31.57 24.39
N PHE A 169 38.99 32.24 25.00
CA PHE A 169 37.86 32.90 24.34
C PHE A 169 37.90 34.42 24.50
N SER A 170 39.05 35.00 24.88
CA SER A 170 39.19 36.45 25.08
C SER A 170 38.88 37.25 23.82
N PHE A 171 39.18 36.69 22.65
CA PHE A 171 38.90 37.28 21.33
C PHE A 171 37.41 37.62 21.10
N VAL A 172 36.48 37.00 21.84
CA VAL A 172 35.04 37.27 21.73
C VAL A 172 34.66 38.62 22.38
N PHE A 173 35.51 39.13 23.28
CA PHE A 173 35.30 40.39 24.00
C PHE A 173 36.11 41.56 23.42
N GLU A 174 36.92 41.36 22.39
CA GLU A 174 37.81 42.35 21.76
C GLU A 174 37.18 43.07 20.55
N GLY A 175 35.84 43.15 20.50
CA GLY A 175 35.05 43.76 19.41
C GLY A 175 34.39 45.08 19.77
#